data_AF-A0A067W7X6-F1
#
_entry.id   AF-A0A067W7X6-F1
#
_cell.length_a   1.000
_cell.length_b   1.000
_cell.length_c   1.000
_cell.angle_alpha   90.00
_cell.angle_beta   90.00
_cell.angle_gamma   90.00
#
_symmetry.space_group_name_H-M   'P 1'
#
loop_
_entity.id
_entity.type
_entity.pdbx_description
1 polymer ?
#
loop_
_entity_poly.entity_id
_entity_poly.type
_entity_poly.pdbx_seq_one_letter_code
_entity_poly.pdbx_strand_id
1 'polypeptide(L)'
;MSYGIVKETRADAIASVATGNGNKLASFKLSAYTQNHDIKIFLHGIIVFSKSDGFDEFCACTQIPIENEKQGETLFSVDENLLYLSSEGKILKDLLYLLLLNILYM
;
A
#
# COMPACT_ATOMS: atom_id res chain seq x y z
N MET A 1 -7.37 4.26 -9.96
CA MET A 1 -6.89 3.86 -11.31
C MET A 1 -7.90 4.42 -12.31
N SER A 2 -7.46 5.24 -13.27
CA SER A 2 -8.39 5.88 -14.20
C SER A 2 -8.87 4.84 -15.21
N TYR A 3 -10.17 4.52 -15.17
CA TYR A 3 -10.85 3.61 -16.10
C TYR A 3 -10.46 3.82 -17.57
N GLY A 4 -10.22 5.08 -17.96
CA GLY A 4 -9.79 5.44 -19.31
C GLY A 4 -8.59 4.61 -19.78
N ILE A 5 -7.60 4.40 -18.92
CA ILE A 5 -6.34 3.73 -19.27
C ILE A 5 -6.57 2.25 -19.59
N VAL A 6 -7.37 1.54 -18.80
CA VAL A 6 -7.64 0.10 -19.03
C VAL A 6 -8.37 -0.12 -20.35
N LYS A 7 -9.38 0.70 -20.64
CA LYS A 7 -10.17 0.61 -21.86
C LYS A 7 -9.36 1.03 -23.09
N GLU A 8 -8.57 2.08 -22.97
CA GLU A 8 -7.72 2.59 -24.05
C GLU A 8 -6.62 1.60 -24.42
N THR A 9 -5.98 0.99 -23.42
CA THR A 9 -4.91 0.00 -23.61
C THR A 9 -5.41 -1.41 -23.91
N ARG A 10 -6.72 -1.66 -23.74
CA ARG A 10 -7.34 -3.00 -23.83
C ARG A 10 -6.65 -4.02 -22.92
N ALA A 11 -6.30 -3.59 -21.70
CA ALA A 11 -5.60 -4.45 -20.76
C ALA A 11 -6.49 -5.57 -20.22
N ASP A 12 -6.01 -6.81 -20.28
CA ASP A 12 -6.67 -8.00 -19.71
C ASP A 12 -6.44 -8.14 -18.19
N ALA A 13 -5.46 -7.40 -17.66
CA ALA A 13 -5.07 -7.46 -16.26
C ALA A 13 -4.50 -6.15 -15.73
N ILE A 14 -4.60 -5.97 -14.42
CA ILE A 14 -4.01 -4.85 -13.67
C ILE A 14 -3.27 -5.38 -12.43
N ALA A 15 -2.22 -4.67 -12.02
CA ALA A 15 -1.49 -4.98 -10.80
C ALA A 15 -1.76 -3.93 -9.71
N SER A 16 -1.83 -4.38 -8.45
CA SER A 16 -1.92 -3.52 -7.27
C SER A 16 -0.89 -3.92 -6.23
N VAL A 17 -0.29 -2.91 -5.60
CA VAL A 17 0.64 -3.04 -4.48
C VAL A 17 -0.05 -2.84 -3.13
N ALA A 18 -1.37 -2.66 -3.11
CA ALA A 18 -2.11 -2.54 -1.86
C ALA A 18 -1.92 -3.79 -0.99
N THR A 19 -1.60 -3.59 0.28
CA THR A 19 -1.39 -4.68 1.23
C THR A 19 -2.69 -5.47 1.48
N GLY A 20 -2.56 -6.76 1.80
CA GLY A 20 -3.70 -7.68 1.91
C GLY A 20 -4.71 -7.37 3.02
N ASN A 21 -4.33 -6.58 4.03
CA ASN A 21 -5.12 -6.35 5.24
C ASN A 21 -5.78 -4.96 5.29
N GLY A 22 -5.71 -4.17 4.22
CA GLY A 22 -6.16 -2.78 4.22
C GLY A 22 -7.39 -2.51 3.34
N ASN A 23 -8.16 -1.48 3.70
CA ASN A 23 -9.35 -1.03 2.95
C ASN A 23 -9.04 -0.66 1.50
N LYS A 24 -7.82 -0.18 1.23
CA LYS A 24 -7.35 0.17 -0.12
C LYS A 24 -7.51 -0.97 -1.11
N LEU A 25 -7.25 -2.21 -0.69
CA LEU A 25 -7.36 -3.37 -1.57
C LEU A 25 -8.81 -3.64 -1.95
N ALA A 26 -9.73 -3.59 -0.98
CA ALA A 26 -11.14 -3.77 -1.21
C ALA A 26 -11.70 -2.69 -2.14
N SER A 27 -11.39 -1.41 -1.87
CA SER A 27 -11.80 -0.28 -2.71
C SER A 27 -11.23 -0.39 -4.13
N PHE A 28 -9.98 -0.82 -4.28
CA PHE A 28 -9.35 -1.03 -5.59
C PHE A 28 -10.07 -2.12 -6.39
N LYS A 29 -10.28 -3.30 -5.77
CA LYS A 29 -10.98 -4.42 -6.42
C LYS A 29 -12.40 -4.03 -6.83
N LEU A 30 -13.15 -3.42 -5.92
CA LEU A 30 -14.52 -2.99 -6.20
C LEU A 30 -14.56 -2.01 -7.38
N SER A 31 -13.67 -1.01 -7.38
CA SER A 31 -13.59 -0.02 -8.46
C SER A 31 -13.14 -0.63 -9.79
N ALA A 32 -12.30 -1.66 -9.78
CA ALA A 32 -11.86 -2.34 -11.00
C ALA A 32 -12.99 -3.19 -11.60
N TYR A 33 -13.68 -3.99 -10.76
CA TYR A 33 -14.74 -4.88 -11.22
C TYR A 33 -16.01 -4.14 -11.65
N THR A 34 -16.30 -2.96 -11.10
CA THR A 34 -17.43 -2.13 -11.60
C THR A 34 -17.20 -1.62 -13.01
N GLN A 35 -15.94 -1.55 -13.45
CA GLN A 35 -15.55 -1.01 -14.73
C GLN A 35 -15.31 -2.08 -15.80
N ASN A 36 -14.72 -3.20 -15.40
CA ASN A 36 -14.58 -4.39 -16.23
C ASN A 36 -14.65 -5.62 -15.32
N HIS A 37 -15.77 -6.35 -15.38
CA HIS A 37 -16.02 -7.50 -14.52
C HIS A 37 -15.03 -8.65 -14.76
N ASP A 38 -14.47 -8.75 -15.98
CA ASP A 38 -13.58 -9.85 -16.38
C ASP A 38 -12.09 -9.53 -16.15
N ILE A 39 -11.76 -8.33 -15.64
CA ILE A 39 -10.37 -7.92 -15.48
C ILE A 39 -9.65 -8.74 -14.42
N LYS A 40 -8.45 -9.22 -14.76
CA LYS A 40 -7.62 -9.97 -13.79
C LYS A 40 -6.86 -8.98 -12.91
N ILE A 41 -6.85 -9.22 -11.60
CA ILE A 41 -6.14 -8.37 -10.64
C ILE A 41 -4.99 -9.16 -10.02
N PHE A 42 -3.75 -8.73 -10.25
CA PHE A 42 -2.55 -9.27 -9.63
C PHE A 42 -2.18 -8.47 -8.38
N LEU A 43 -1.91 -9.17 -7.28
CA LEU A 43 -1.49 -8.56 -6.02
C LEU A 43 0.00 -8.80 -5.82
N HIS A 44 0.78 -7.71 -5.85
CA HIS A 44 2.24 -7.79 -5.80
C HIS A 44 2.77 -7.90 -4.35
N GLY A 45 1.99 -7.47 -3.36
CA GLY A 45 2.46 -7.24 -1.98
C GLY A 45 2.63 -8.46 -1.07
N ILE A 46 2.58 -9.71 -1.58
CA ILE A 46 2.75 -10.92 -0.74
C ILE A 46 4.03 -11.69 -1.09
N ILE A 47 4.59 -11.54 -2.30
CA ILE A 47 5.49 -12.57 -2.84
C ILE A 47 6.97 -12.18 -2.83
N VAL A 48 7.35 -10.90 -2.81
CA VAL A 48 8.75 -10.59 -3.20
C VAL A 48 9.70 -10.29 -2.02
N PHE A 49 9.27 -9.59 -0.96
CA PHE A 49 10.19 -9.21 0.12
C PHE A 49 9.54 -9.31 1.51
N SER A 50 9.75 -10.43 2.20
CA SER A 50 9.36 -10.60 3.61
C SER A 50 10.27 -9.83 4.58
N LYS A 51 11.39 -9.30 4.07
CA LYS A 51 12.34 -8.44 4.77
C LYS A 51 12.84 -7.34 3.82
N SER A 52 13.15 -6.17 4.39
CA SER A 52 13.77 -5.03 3.71
C SER A 52 14.99 -5.42 2.87
N ASP A 53 15.80 -6.37 3.37
CA ASP A 53 17.06 -6.80 2.74
C ASP A 53 16.88 -7.37 1.33
N GLY A 54 15.75 -8.03 1.05
CA GLY A 54 15.52 -8.61 -0.27
C GLY A 54 15.22 -7.55 -1.34
N PHE A 55 14.61 -6.42 -0.96
CA PHE A 55 14.22 -5.38 -1.92
C PHE A 55 15.46 -4.68 -2.50
N ASP A 56 16.41 -4.36 -1.62
CA ASP A 56 17.68 -3.73 -2.01
C ASP A 56 18.50 -4.66 -2.93
N GLU A 57 18.54 -5.97 -2.62
CA GLU A 57 19.20 -6.98 -3.45
C GLU A 57 18.53 -7.11 -4.83
N PHE A 58 17.19 -7.15 -4.87
CA PHE A 58 16.47 -7.18 -6.14
C PHE A 58 16.72 -5.95 -6.99
N CYS A 59 16.69 -4.75 -6.40
CA CYS A 59 16.97 -3.51 -7.12
C CYS A 59 18.42 -3.47 -7.63
N ALA A 60 19.39 -3.96 -6.84
CA ALA A 60 20.77 -4.10 -7.26
C ALA A 60 20.92 -5.05 -8.46
N CYS A 61 20.23 -6.20 -8.44
CA CYS A 61 20.25 -7.17 -9.54
C CYS A 61 19.48 -6.71 -10.79
N THR A 62 18.52 -5.77 -10.66
CA THR A 62 17.66 -5.30 -11.75
C THR A 62 18.02 -3.92 -12.30
N GLN A 63 19.12 -3.32 -11.83
CA GLN A 63 19.58 -1.98 -12.22
C GLN A 63 18.55 -0.86 -11.94
N ILE A 64 17.65 -1.07 -10.99
CA ILE A 64 16.70 -0.03 -10.57
C ILE A 64 17.44 0.88 -9.57
N PRO A 65 17.68 2.16 -9.89
CA PRO A 65 18.35 3.06 -8.96
C PRO A 65 17.45 3.29 -7.73
N ILE A 66 18.00 3.10 -6.53
CA ILE A 66 17.36 3.46 -5.26
C ILE A 66 18.07 4.69 -4.69
N GLU A 67 17.31 5.74 -4.40
CA GLU A 67 17.80 6.85 -3.58
C GLU A 67 17.84 6.38 -2.11
N ASN A 68 19.04 6.15 -1.58
CA ASN A 68 19.24 5.67 -0.20
C ASN A 68 19.09 6.77 0.87
N GLU A 69 18.57 7.95 0.51
CA GLU A 69 18.36 9.04 1.46
C GLU A 69 17.07 8.84 2.27
N LYS A 70 17.10 7.90 3.22
CA LYS A 70 16.19 7.96 4.36
C LYS A 70 16.92 8.59 5.53
N GLN A 71 16.88 9.92 5.63
CA GLN A 71 17.20 10.60 6.88
C GLN A 71 16.14 10.21 7.92
N GLY A 72 16.48 9.24 8.78
CA GLY A 72 15.63 8.78 9.87
C GLY A 72 14.59 7.74 9.46
N GLU A 73 14.24 6.85 10.40
CA GLU A 73 13.11 5.94 10.22
C GLU A 73 11.80 6.74 10.19
N THR A 74 10.96 6.49 9.18
CA THR A 74 9.63 7.11 9.11
C THR A 74 8.80 6.76 10.35
N LEU A 75 8.31 7.75 11.10
CA LEU A 75 7.62 7.51 12.38
C LEU A 75 6.24 6.85 12.22
N PHE A 76 5.63 6.95 11.05
CA PHE A 76 4.35 6.36 10.68
C PHE A 76 4.23 6.30 9.14
N SER A 77 3.26 5.52 8.64
CA SER A 77 2.89 5.52 7.23
C SER A 77 1.97 6.70 6.95
N VAL A 78 2.21 7.43 5.87
CA VAL A 78 1.39 8.59 5.45
C VAL A 78 0.81 8.33 4.08
N ASP A 79 -0.47 8.63 3.94
CA ASP A 79 -1.16 8.77 2.65
C ASP A 79 -1.74 10.17 2.55
N GLU A 80 -1.51 10.82 1.40
CA GLU A 80 -1.96 12.18 1.15
C GLU A 80 -2.66 12.33 -0.19
N ASN A 81 -3.58 13.28 -0.25
CA ASN A 81 -4.14 13.83 -1.46
C ASN A 81 -4.57 15.28 -1.19
N LEU A 82 -5.13 15.96 -2.20
CA LEU A 82 -5.53 17.37 -2.08
C LEU A 82 -6.53 17.65 -0.94
N LEU A 83 -7.33 16.66 -0.55
CA LEU A 83 -8.41 16.83 0.42
C LEU A 83 -7.99 16.54 1.85
N TYR A 84 -7.08 15.59 2.05
CA TYR A 84 -6.67 15.17 3.38
C TYR A 84 -5.31 14.48 3.39
N LEU A 85 -4.72 14.46 4.58
CA LEU A 85 -3.57 13.66 4.94
C LEU A 85 -4.00 12.68 6.04
N SER A 86 -3.63 11.42 5.88
CA SER A 86 -3.88 10.35 6.85
C SER A 86 -2.57 9.69 7.26
N SER A 87 -2.42 9.42 8.56
CA SER A 87 -1.25 8.78 9.15
C SER A 87 -1.65 7.55 9.94
N GLU A 88 -0.92 6.44 9.80
CA GLU A 88 -1.19 5.20 10.52
C GLU A 88 0.06 4.40 10.89
N GLY A 89 -0.09 3.43 11.79
CA GLY A 89 0.95 2.47 12.15
C GLY A 89 2.00 3.00 13.15
N LYS A 90 2.97 2.13 13.47
CA LYS A 90 4.07 2.39 14.42
C LYS A 90 3.54 3.00 15.73
N ILE A 91 4.10 4.12 16.17
CA ILE A 91 3.81 4.77 17.46
C ILE A 91 2.32 5.14 17.64
N LEU A 92 1.58 5.36 16.55
CA LEU A 92 0.16 5.68 16.62
C LEU A 92 -0.69 4.51 17.13
N LYS A 93 -0.26 3.26 16.91
CA LYS A 93 -0.95 2.08 17.45
C LYS A 93 -0.73 1.94 18.95
N ASP A 94 0.48 2.24 19.42
CA ASP A 94 0.83 2.13 20.83
C ASP A 94 0.11 3.17 21.69
N LEU A 95 0.02 4.42 21.19
CA LEU A 95 -0.73 5.49 21.86
C LEU A 95 -2.22 5.15 22.01
N LEU A 96 -2.83 4.53 20.98
CA LEU A 96 -4.23 4.11 21.04
C LEU A 96 -4.45 3.00 22.08
N TYR A 97 -3.51 2.06 22.20
CA TYR A 97 -3.59 0.99 23.20
C TYR A 97 -3.53 1.54 24.63
N LEU A 98 -2.66 2.52 24.88
CA LEU A 98 -2.56 3.19 26.19
C LEU A 98 -3.82 3.99 26.55
N LEU A 99 -4.44 4.65 25.58
CA LEU A 99 -5.72 5.34 25.77
C LEU A 99 -6.85 4.36 26.12
N LEU A 100 -6.94 3.24 25.40
CA LEU A 100 -7.95 2.21 25.67
C LEU A 100 -7.78 1.58 27.05
N LEU A 101 -6.54 1.32 27.49
CA LEU A 101 -6.27 0.85 28.85
C LEU A 101 -6.70 1.88 29.90
N ASN A 102 -6.36 3.16 29.73
CA ASN A 102 -6.80 4.19 30.69
C ASN A 102 -8.32 4.34 30.78
N ILE A 103 -9.06 4.11 29.68
CA ILE A 103 -10.53 4.13 29.69
C ILE A 103 -11.11 2.88 30.34
N LEU A 104 -10.51 1.71 30.15
CA LEU A 104 -11.02 0.45 30.71
C LEU A 104 -10.72 0.25 32.20
N TYR A 105 -9.65 0.87 32.71
CA TYR A 105 -9.18 0.71 34.09
C TYR A 105 -9.50 1.92 34.99
N MET A 106 -10.35 2.85 34.52
CA MET A 106 -11.06 3.85 35.33
C MET A 106 -12.48 3.39 35.62
#